data_AF-A0A7K0BKC7-F1
#
_entry.id   AF-A0A7K0BKC7-F1
#
_cell.length_a   1.000
_cell.length_b   1.000
_cell.length_c   1.000
_cell.angle_alpha   90.00
_cell.angle_beta   90.00
_cell.angle_gamma   90.00
#
_symmetry.space_group_name_H-M   'P 1'
#
loop_
_entity.id
_entity.type
_entity.pdbx_description
1 polymer ?
#
loop_
_entity_poly.entity_id
_entity_poly.type
_entity_poly.pdbx_seq_one_letter_code
_entity_poly.pdbx_strand_id
1 'polypeptide(L)'
;MSFNKKVKEYFKSQGLSNRQVSEIMDGYSETMISKVLNKDDLSTAFLEKMLKYFPQLDYNYFLKDAEVLFQVNEEDTVYKKRSEDLIEEIKERINELEHIVSRK
;
A
#
# COMPACT_ATOMS: atom_id res chain seq x y z
N MET A 1 -9.95 12.71 -5.11
CA MET A 1 -11.31 12.41 -4.57
C MET A 1 -11.27 12.62 -3.06
N SER A 2 -12.23 13.35 -2.46
CA SER A 2 -12.13 13.65 -1.02
C SER A 2 -12.14 12.38 -0.17
N PHE A 3 -11.36 12.42 0.91
CA PHE A 3 -11.08 11.27 1.74
C PHE A 3 -12.36 10.65 2.35
N ASN A 4 -13.32 11.49 2.75
CA ASN A 4 -14.66 11.09 3.19
C ASN A 4 -15.43 10.27 2.16
N LYS A 5 -15.29 10.61 0.89
CA LYS A 5 -15.98 9.89 -0.19
C LYS A 5 -15.43 8.48 -0.37
N LYS A 6 -14.11 8.30 -0.26
CA LYS A 6 -13.46 6.98 -0.33
C LYS A 6 -13.91 6.05 0.80
N VAL A 7 -14.02 6.58 2.03
CA VAL A 7 -14.51 5.78 3.16
C VAL A 7 -15.98 5.38 2.96
N LYS A 8 -16.83 6.31 2.49
CA LYS A 8 -18.24 6.00 2.16
C LYS A 8 -18.35 4.93 1.07
N GLU A 9 -17.54 5.02 0.03
CA GLU A 9 -17.51 4.04 -1.05
C GLU A 9 -17.01 2.67 -0.58
N TYR A 10 -15.99 2.65 0.27
CA TYR A 10 -15.51 1.43 0.91
C TYR A 10 -16.63 0.74 1.71
N PHE A 11 -17.30 1.45 2.63
CA PHE A 11 -18.43 0.88 3.37
C PHE A 11 -19.52 0.33 2.45
N LYS A 12 -19.87 1.08 1.40
CA LYS A 12 -20.86 0.63 0.41
C LYS A 12 -20.41 -0.65 -0.31
N SER A 13 -19.14 -0.75 -0.71
CA SER A 13 -18.59 -1.94 -1.38
C SER A 13 -18.58 -3.19 -0.50
N GLN A 14 -18.45 -3.00 0.81
CA GLN A 14 -18.49 -4.08 1.81
C GLN A 14 -19.92 -4.36 2.30
N GLY A 15 -20.93 -3.61 1.82
CA GLY A 15 -22.31 -3.75 2.28
C GLY A 15 -22.51 -3.32 3.74
N LEU A 16 -21.65 -2.44 4.26
CA LEU A 16 -21.66 -1.99 5.64
C LEU A 16 -22.50 -0.72 5.81
N SER A 17 -23.45 -0.78 6.75
CA SER A 17 -24.15 0.38 7.28
C SER A 17 -23.37 1.04 8.42
N ASN A 18 -23.67 2.31 8.71
CA ASN A 18 -23.05 3.02 9.85
C ASN A 18 -23.26 2.28 11.18
N ARG A 19 -24.42 1.62 11.34
CA ARG A 19 -24.70 0.75 12.47
C ARG A 19 -23.70 -0.40 12.57
N GLN A 20 -23.51 -1.17 11.50
CA GLN A 20 -22.56 -2.29 11.50
C GLN A 20 -21.13 -1.82 11.75
N VAL A 21 -20.75 -0.67 11.18
CA VAL A 21 -19.44 -0.08 11.45
C VAL A 21 -19.29 0.29 12.93
N SER A 22 -20.33 0.80 13.59
CA SER A 22 -20.29 1.09 15.04
C SER A 22 -20.21 -0.16 15.92
N GLU A 23 -20.69 -1.29 15.42
CA GLU A 23 -20.56 -2.59 16.10
C GLU A 23 -19.13 -3.16 15.96
N ILE A 24 -18.41 -2.79 14.88
CA ILE A 24 -17.03 -3.22 14.61
C ILE A 24 -16.00 -2.29 15.28
N MET A 25 -16.16 -0.98 15.12
CA MET A 25 -15.21 0.05 15.56
C MET A 25 -15.55 0.54 16.97
N ASP A 26 -14.70 0.21 17.94
CA ASP A 26 -14.83 0.67 19.31
C ASP A 26 -14.74 2.22 19.44
N GLY A 27 -15.60 2.78 20.29
CA GLY A 27 -15.59 4.21 20.61
C GLY A 27 -16.29 5.12 19.59
N TYR A 28 -16.94 4.56 18.56
CA TYR A 28 -17.75 5.31 17.61
C TYR A 28 -19.19 4.81 17.60
N SER A 29 -20.13 5.66 18.00
CA SER A 29 -21.55 5.40 17.77
C SER A 29 -21.91 5.58 16.30
N GLU A 30 -23.02 4.99 15.87
CA GLU A 30 -23.59 5.17 14.52
C GLU A 30 -23.75 6.67 14.15
N THR A 31 -24.16 7.49 15.12
CA THR A 31 -24.33 8.94 14.94
C THR A 31 -22.98 9.64 14.78
N MET A 32 -21.95 9.22 15.53
CA MET A 32 -20.59 9.73 15.38
C MET A 32 -20.01 9.39 14.02
N ILE A 33 -20.17 8.16 13.54
CA ILE A 33 -19.74 7.74 12.20
C ILE A 33 -20.41 8.60 11.15
N SER A 34 -21.73 8.77 11.24
CA SER A 34 -22.49 9.62 10.31
C SER A 34 -21.96 11.07 10.31
N LYS A 35 -21.70 11.64 11.49
CA LYS A 35 -21.16 13.00 11.63
C LYS A 35 -19.75 13.12 11.05
N VAL A 36 -18.92 12.12 11.28
CA VAL A 36 -17.52 12.08 10.84
C VAL A 36 -17.42 11.97 9.33
N LEU A 37 -18.20 11.08 8.71
CA LEU A 37 -18.26 10.89 7.26
C LEU A 37 -18.84 12.08 6.47
N ASN A 38 -19.56 12.99 7.15
CA ASN A 38 -20.18 14.17 6.54
C ASN A 38 -19.35 15.44 6.69
N LYS A 39 -18.21 15.38 7.39
CA LYS A 39 -17.23 16.48 7.37
C LYS A 39 -16.44 16.45 6.07
N ASP A 40 -15.78 17.53 5.71
CA ASP A 40 -14.84 17.55 4.58
C ASP A 40 -13.52 16.89 4.96
N ASP A 41 -13.08 17.08 6.21
CA ASP A 41 -11.88 16.49 6.79
C ASP A 41 -12.22 15.43 7.85
N LEU A 42 -11.69 14.22 7.65
CA LEU A 42 -11.72 13.17 8.67
C LEU A 42 -10.58 13.37 9.66
N SER A 43 -10.85 13.08 10.94
CA SER A 43 -9.78 13.08 11.93
C SER A 43 -8.80 11.93 11.67
N THR A 44 -7.52 12.18 11.93
CA THR A 44 -6.46 11.15 11.94
C THR A 44 -6.81 10.00 12.90
N ALA A 45 -7.43 10.29 14.04
CA ALA A 45 -7.90 9.27 14.98
C ALA A 45 -8.96 8.32 14.38
N PHE A 46 -9.82 8.80 13.48
CA PHE A 46 -10.78 7.93 12.80
C PHE A 46 -10.09 7.06 11.75
N LEU A 47 -9.11 7.62 11.04
CA LEU A 47 -8.22 6.92 10.11
C LEU A 47 -7.46 5.76 10.76
N GLU A 48 -6.83 6.01 11.91
CA GLU A 48 -6.11 4.97 12.65
C GLU A 48 -7.02 3.82 13.07
N LYS A 49 -8.25 4.14 13.49
CA LYS A 49 -9.26 3.12 13.80
C LYS A 49 -9.69 2.36 12.57
N MET A 50 -9.87 3.02 11.43
CA MET A 50 -10.16 2.37 10.16
C MET A 50 -9.07 1.35 9.80
N LEU A 51 -7.79 1.72 9.90
CA LEU A 51 -6.67 0.82 9.61
C LEU A 51 -6.57 -0.33 10.63
N LYS A 52 -6.93 -0.09 11.89
CA LYS A 52 -6.95 -1.11 12.94
C LYS A 52 -8.03 -2.18 12.70
N TYR A 53 -9.24 -1.77 12.31
CA TYR A 53 -10.40 -2.66 12.17
C TYR A 53 -10.61 -3.20 10.76
N PHE A 54 -10.04 -2.54 9.75
CA PHE A 54 -10.08 -2.93 8.35
C PHE A 54 -8.64 -3.07 7.82
N PRO A 55 -7.93 -4.15 8.20
CA PRO A 55 -6.50 -4.33 7.90
C PRO A 55 -6.18 -4.52 6.41
N GLN A 56 -7.20 -4.74 5.57
CA GLN A 56 -7.05 -4.73 4.12
C GLN A 56 -6.85 -3.32 3.55
N LEU A 57 -7.08 -2.29 4.35
CA LEU A 57 -6.85 -0.90 3.99
C LEU A 57 -5.45 -0.47 4.44
N ASP A 58 -4.82 0.35 3.62
CA ASP A 58 -3.58 1.04 3.95
C ASP A 58 -3.72 2.54 3.73
N TYR A 59 -2.70 3.30 4.11
CA TYR A 59 -2.67 4.74 3.84
C TYR A 59 -2.69 5.04 2.34
N ASN A 60 -2.18 4.15 1.48
CA ASN A 60 -2.21 4.37 0.03
C ASN A 60 -3.63 4.40 -0.51
N TYR A 61 -4.50 3.48 -0.09
CA TYR A 61 -5.91 3.45 -0.48
C TYR A 61 -6.59 4.80 -0.20
N PHE A 62 -6.29 5.36 0.96
CA PHE A 62 -6.88 6.59 1.45
C PHE A 62 -6.26 7.87 0.87
N LEU A 63 -4.95 7.89 0.66
CA LEU A 63 -4.19 9.07 0.25
C LEU A 63 -3.91 9.15 -1.26
N LYS A 64 -3.89 8.04 -2.00
CA LYS A 64 -3.69 8.09 -3.46
C LYS A 64 -4.89 8.74 -4.14
N ASP A 65 -4.71 9.89 -4.76
CA ASP A 65 -5.73 10.40 -5.66
C ASP A 65 -5.94 9.44 -6.84
N ALA A 66 -7.18 9.34 -7.32
CA ALA A 66 -7.56 8.41 -8.38
C ALA A 66 -6.75 8.61 -9.68
N GLU A 67 -6.18 9.80 -9.89
CA GLU A 67 -5.30 10.11 -11.03
C GLU A 67 -3.87 9.57 -10.88
N VAL A 68 -3.47 9.10 -9.69
CA VAL A 68 -2.09 8.66 -9.37
C VAL A 68 -2.02 7.13 -9.18
N LEU A 69 -3.02 6.38 -9.63
CA LEU A 69 -3.00 4.91 -9.55
C LEU A 69 -1.85 4.29 -10.36
N PHE A 70 -1.27 5.02 -11.32
CA PHE A 70 -0.20 4.54 -12.22
C PHE A 70 1.07 5.41 -12.26
N GLN A 71 1.31 6.32 -11.31
CA GLN A 71 2.59 7.05 -11.24
C GLN A 71 3.46 6.51 -10.11
N VAL A 72 3.94 5.29 -10.30
CA VAL A 72 5.33 5.00 -9.97
C VAL A 72 5.99 4.78 -11.33
N ASN A 73 6.42 5.87 -11.96
CA ASN A 73 7.49 5.80 -12.96
C ASN A 73 8.80 5.60 -12.19
N GLU A 74 8.89 4.52 -11.42
CA GLU A 74 10.20 3.94 -11.27
C GLU A 74 10.51 3.44 -12.67
N GLU A 75 11.60 3.94 -13.28
CA GLU A 75 12.33 3.04 -14.17
C GLU A 75 12.44 1.75 -13.38
N ASP A 76 12.10 0.60 -13.98
CA ASP A 76 12.40 -0.71 -13.40
C ASP A 76 13.91 -0.72 -13.15
N THR A 77 14.36 -0.11 -12.06
CA THR A 77 15.72 -0.19 -11.56
C THR A 77 15.74 -1.59 -11.04
N VAL A 78 16.04 -2.48 -11.97
CA VAL A 78 16.26 -3.91 -11.89
C VAL A 78 16.75 -4.22 -10.49
N TYR A 79 15.80 -4.48 -9.57
CA TYR A 79 16.09 -4.56 -8.12
C TYR A 79 16.98 -5.78 -7.82
N LYS A 80 17.16 -6.63 -8.83
CA LYS A 80 18.08 -7.76 -8.91
C LYS A 80 18.55 -7.88 -10.35
N LYS A 81 19.86 -7.96 -10.57
CA LYS A 81 20.44 -8.33 -11.87
C LYS A 81 19.67 -9.53 -12.44
N ARG A 82 19.43 -9.53 -13.76
CA ARG A 82 18.78 -10.69 -14.37
C ARG A 82 19.66 -11.91 -14.17
N SER A 83 19.05 -13.08 -14.09
CA SER A 83 19.79 -14.33 -13.88
C SER A 83 20.87 -14.53 -14.95
N GLU A 84 20.63 -14.06 -16.17
CA GLU A 84 21.61 -14.13 -17.26
C GLU A 84 22.86 -13.27 -16.99
N ASP A 85 22.67 -12.01 -16.54
CA ASP A 85 23.76 -11.10 -16.21
C ASP A 85 24.61 -11.63 -15.04
N LEU A 86 23.96 -12.24 -14.05
CA LEU A 86 24.63 -12.89 -12.92
C LEU A 86 25.46 -14.09 -13.36
N ILE A 87 24.93 -14.89 -14.28
CA ILE A 87 25.65 -16.05 -14.83
C ILE A 87 26.90 -15.60 -15.59
N GLU A 88 26.81 -14.51 -16.36
CA GLU A 88 27.95 -13.98 -17.12
C GLU A 88 29.06 -13.46 -16.19
N GLU A 89 28.69 -12.67 -15.18
CA GLU A 89 29.65 -12.15 -14.18
C GLU A 89 30.34 -13.28 -13.40
N ILE A 90 29.60 -14.34 -13.03
CA ILE A 90 30.18 -15.51 -12.36
C ILE A 90 31.20 -16.21 -13.26
N LYS A 91 30.90 -16.37 -14.55
CA LYS A 91 31.84 -16.99 -15.52
C LYS A 91 33.11 -16.16 -15.69
N GLU A 92 32.99 -14.85 -15.80
CA GLU A 92 34.15 -13.95 -15.88
C GLU A 92 35.04 -14.08 -14.66
N ARG A 93 34.44 -14.10 -13.45
CA ARG A 93 35.20 -14.25 -12.19
C ARG A 93 35.88 -15.61 -12.07
N ILE A 94 35.23 -16.69 -12.53
CA ILE A 94 35.86 -18.02 -12.57
C ILE A 94 37.07 -17.99 -13.50
N ASN A 95 36.94 -17.43 -14.70
CA ASN A 95 38.03 -17.35 -15.68
C ASN A 95 39.23 -16.53 -15.17
N GLU A 96 38.97 -15.40 -14.52
CA GLU A 96 40.02 -14.60 -13.87
C GLU A 96 40.77 -15.41 -12.81
N LEU A 97 40.05 -16.14 -11.95
CA LEU A 97 40.64 -16.98 -10.91
C LEU A 97 41.45 -18.14 -11.50
N GLU A 98 40.95 -18.79 -12.55
CA GLU A 98 41.67 -19.83 -13.28
C GLU A 98 42.98 -19.28 -13.85
N HIS A 99 42.96 -18.10 -14.47
CA HIS A 99 44.17 -17.45 -14.97
C HIS A 99 45.19 -17.11 -13.87
N ILE A 100 44.73 -16.70 -12.69
CA ILE A 100 45.62 -16.44 -11.54
C ILE A 100 46.26 -17.75 -11.04
N VAL A 101 45.47 -18.81 -10.94
CA VAL A 101 45.94 -20.12 -10.46
C VAL A 101 46.87 -20.78 -11.48
N SER A 102 46.59 -20.69 -12.79
CA SER A 102 47.43 -21.26 -13.86
C SER A 102 48.73 -20.49 -14.12
N ARG A 103 48.90 -19.28 -13.56
CA ARG A 103 50.15 -18.51 -13.60
C ARG A 103 51.07 -18.75 -12.40
N LYS A 104 50.68 -19.61 -11.46
CA LYS A 104 51.55 -20.16 -10.40
C LYS A 104 52.07 -21.53 -10.80
#